data_AF-A0A957X4K0-F1
#
_entry.id   AF-A0A957X4K0-F1
#
_cell.length_a   1.000
_cell.length_b   1.000
_cell.length_c   1.000
_cell.angle_alpha   90.00
_cell.angle_beta   90.00
_cell.angle_gamma   90.00
#
_symmetry.space_group_name_H-M   'P 1'
#
loop_
_entity.id
_entity.type
_entity.pdbx_description
1 polymer ?
#
loop_
_entity_poly.entity_id
_entity_poly.type
_entity_poly.pdbx_seq_one_letter_code
_entity_poly.pdbx_strand_id
1 'polypeptide(L)'
;PCDAPALAAVQLRNGIAAQFALIDGNGSPLRPWYFVTHDNKLVALTVHDAVQTEQSLEAIVQSLVFGQIVESGGEEMAALQAARQTLATTLDIHPYALQMESIVSTDWPDSCLGVHSPEVMCAAVTTPGYAVTLSWQGQFYQVNSNADGTQVAQVPVTGAPTGGISLTWEAENRCHLAIVQPANGVQTGFCDGPLTTYPFSSDTSDTVAQLDALIAPLAPFYGETPLGTLNVNGSGTAFAGATQQRQIAEMARWLTETAIAGRSSAADQLIFSWHREGGIAGFCDDLAVYRTGLAQATSCQGTALTTTLSEEQLTQLYDWLDTLSSFDITQRDPAGAADAMTLTLLFQGNGHNPAIAAQQQEIRDFAGMLYNGLTAPSGQQLKTGRPVS
;
A
#
# COMPACT_ATOMS: atom_id res chain seq x y z
N PRO A 1 28.01 27.32 -32.57
CA PRO A 1 27.00 27.58 -33.63
C PRO A 1 26.28 26.28 -33.97
N CYS A 2 25.09 26.07 -33.40
CA CYS A 2 24.24 24.95 -33.84
C CYS A 2 23.63 25.36 -35.18
N ASP A 3 23.99 24.67 -36.25
CA ASP A 3 23.31 24.83 -37.53
C ASP A 3 21.84 24.42 -37.32
N ALA A 4 20.93 25.39 -37.47
CA ALA A 4 19.51 25.09 -37.36
C ALA A 4 19.13 24.06 -38.44
N PRO A 5 18.37 23.01 -38.09
CA PRO A 5 17.99 21.99 -39.07
C PRO A 5 17.20 22.64 -40.21
N ALA A 6 17.56 22.31 -41.45
CA ALA A 6 16.87 22.83 -42.62
C ALA A 6 15.42 22.31 -42.64
N LEU A 7 14.46 23.24 -42.58
CA LEU A 7 13.03 22.92 -42.67
C LEU A 7 12.64 22.72 -44.13
N ALA A 8 12.15 21.53 -44.47
CA ALA A 8 11.59 21.22 -45.78
C ALA A 8 10.08 21.50 -45.80
N ALA A 9 9.59 22.20 -46.81
CA ALA A 9 8.14 22.33 -47.00
C ALA A 9 7.56 20.99 -47.49
N VAL A 10 6.53 20.50 -46.80
CA VAL A 10 5.83 19.26 -47.16
C VAL A 10 4.32 19.51 -47.14
N GLN A 11 3.60 18.70 -47.91
CA GLN A 11 2.14 18.65 -47.91
C GLN A 11 1.71 17.34 -47.26
N LEU A 12 0.94 17.42 -46.19
CA LEU A 12 0.36 16.25 -45.53
C LEU A 12 -0.72 15.63 -46.42
N ARG A 13 -1.08 14.36 -46.19
CA ARG A 13 -2.05 13.62 -47.05
C ARG A 13 -3.43 14.29 -47.17
N ASN A 14 -3.79 15.15 -46.22
CA ASN A 14 -5.02 15.92 -46.19
C ASN A 14 -4.88 17.34 -46.78
N GLY A 15 -3.77 17.66 -47.45
CA GLY A 15 -3.55 18.96 -48.09
C GLY A 15 -3.13 20.09 -47.13
N ILE A 16 -2.79 19.76 -45.88
CA ILE A 16 -2.24 20.72 -44.92
C ILE A 16 -0.76 20.98 -45.25
N ALA A 17 -0.41 22.25 -45.44
CA ALA A 17 0.97 22.68 -45.56
C ALA A 17 1.68 22.56 -44.20
N ALA A 18 2.81 21.87 -44.19
CA ALA A 18 3.65 21.70 -43.01
C ALA A 18 5.12 21.97 -43.35
N GLN A 19 5.91 22.27 -42.33
CA GLN A 19 7.36 22.21 -42.41
C GLN A 19 7.84 20.92 -41.75
N PHE A 20 8.84 20.29 -42.33
CA PHE A 20 9.39 19.02 -41.87
C PHE A 20 10.87 19.18 -41.55
N ALA A 21 11.29 18.59 -40.44
CA ALA A 21 12.70 18.36 -40.18
C ALA A 21 12.94 17.03 -39.49
N LEU A 22 14.13 16.50 -39.73
CA LEU A 22 14.73 15.48 -38.90
C LEU A 22 15.51 16.20 -37.80
N ILE A 23 15.07 16.04 -36.56
CA ILE A 23 15.68 16.68 -35.41
C ILE A 23 16.18 15.57 -34.48
N ASP A 24 17.42 15.71 -34.04
CA ASP A 24 17.98 14.87 -33.00
C ASP A 24 17.54 15.38 -31.63
N GLY A 25 17.07 14.48 -30.78
CA GLY A 25 17.21 14.71 -29.35
C GLY A 25 18.67 14.44 -29.00
N ASN A 26 19.27 15.20 -28.09
CA ASN A 26 20.68 15.04 -27.70
C ASN A 26 21.06 13.55 -27.48
N GLY A 27 21.76 12.91 -28.43
CA GLY A 27 22.12 11.48 -28.38
C GLY A 27 21.04 10.46 -28.84
N SER A 28 19.91 10.91 -29.38
CA SER A 28 18.82 10.09 -29.92
C SER A 28 18.85 10.02 -31.46
N PRO A 29 18.29 8.96 -32.08
CA PRO A 29 18.13 8.92 -33.53
C PRO A 29 17.26 10.07 -34.02
N LEU A 30 17.61 10.61 -35.19
CA LEU A 30 16.86 11.67 -35.88
C LEU A 30 15.37 11.29 -35.97
N ARG A 31 14.49 12.14 -35.41
CA ARG A 31 13.04 11.91 -35.44
C ARG A 31 12.35 12.83 -36.44
N PRO A 32 11.29 12.35 -37.11
CA PRO A 32 10.48 13.20 -37.97
C PRO A 32 9.65 14.16 -37.11
N TRP A 33 9.84 15.45 -37.36
CA TRP A 33 9.03 16.53 -36.80
C TRP A 33 8.27 17.22 -37.91
N TYR A 34 6.99 17.47 -37.65
CA TYR A 34 6.11 18.26 -38.51
C TYR A 34 5.68 19.51 -37.76
N PHE A 35 5.78 20.65 -38.43
CA PHE A 35 5.40 21.94 -37.91
C PHE A 35 4.25 22.48 -38.78
N VAL A 36 3.09 22.64 -38.17
CA VAL A 36 1.88 23.14 -38.84
C VAL A 36 1.48 24.45 -38.20
N THR A 37 1.10 25.44 -39.01
CA THR A 37 0.47 26.65 -38.49
C THR A 37 -1.04 26.48 -38.54
N HIS A 38 -1.69 26.59 -37.38
CA HIS A 38 -3.15 26.54 -37.26
C HIS A 38 -3.59 27.68 -36.33
N ASP A 39 -4.57 28.49 -36.75
CA ASP A 39 -5.04 29.67 -36.02
C ASP A 39 -3.92 30.57 -35.45
N ASN A 40 -2.93 30.86 -36.31
CA ASN A 40 -1.78 31.69 -35.99
C ASN A 40 -0.87 31.14 -34.86
N LYS A 41 -0.99 29.85 -34.54
CA LYS A 41 -0.13 29.12 -33.59
C LYS A 41 0.69 28.07 -34.33
N LEU A 42 1.95 27.92 -33.91
CA LEU A 42 2.83 26.86 -34.40
C LEU A 42 2.60 25.59 -33.57
N VAL A 43 2.23 24.51 -34.24
CA VAL A 43 2.07 23.17 -33.64
C VAL A 43 3.20 22.29 -34.14
N ALA A 44 3.97 21.72 -33.21
CA ALA A 44 5.02 20.75 -33.51
C ALA A 44 4.55 19.35 -33.08
N LEU A 45 4.60 18.38 -33.99
CA LEU A 45 4.17 17.02 -33.74
C LEU A 45 5.15 16.00 -34.34
N THR A 46 5.31 14.89 -33.64
CA THR A 46 6.11 13.74 -34.07
C THR A 46 5.24 12.49 -33.97
N VAL A 47 5.40 11.56 -34.91
CA VAL A 47 4.64 10.31 -34.94
C VAL A 47 5.53 9.21 -34.38
N HIS A 48 5.10 8.58 -33.30
CA HIS A 48 5.76 7.41 -32.71
C HIS A 48 4.88 6.21 -33.02
N ASP A 49 5.46 5.21 -33.70
CA ASP A 49 4.83 4.00 -34.21
C ASP A 49 3.80 4.14 -35.35
N ALA A 50 4.20 3.71 -36.55
CA ALA A 50 3.30 3.61 -37.71
C ALA A 50 2.42 2.35 -37.69
N VAL A 51 2.55 1.48 -36.68
CA VAL A 51 1.97 0.12 -36.71
C VAL A 51 0.68 -0.01 -35.86
N GLN A 52 0.30 0.98 -35.04
CA GLN A 52 -0.86 0.86 -34.14
C GLN A 52 -1.90 2.01 -34.21
N THR A 53 -1.79 2.95 -35.14
CA THR A 53 -2.77 4.04 -35.28
C THR A 53 -3.40 4.07 -36.66
N GLU A 54 -4.53 3.36 -36.81
CA GLU A 54 -5.47 3.56 -37.93
C GLU A 54 -6.42 4.76 -37.69
N GLN A 55 -6.03 5.73 -36.87
CA GLN A 55 -6.82 6.96 -36.73
C GLN A 55 -6.46 7.93 -37.86
N SER A 56 -7.47 8.50 -38.50
CA SER A 56 -7.25 9.54 -39.50
C SER A 56 -6.59 10.75 -38.85
N LEU A 57 -5.73 11.44 -39.60
CA LEU A 57 -5.08 12.67 -39.13
C LEU A 57 -6.11 13.74 -38.72
N GLU A 58 -7.32 13.67 -39.28
CA GLU A 58 -8.48 14.48 -38.92
C GLU A 58 -9.05 14.11 -37.56
N ALA A 59 -9.15 12.82 -37.20
CA ALA A 59 -9.51 12.39 -35.86
C ALA A 59 -8.47 12.82 -34.82
N ILE A 60 -7.18 12.75 -35.18
CA ILE A 60 -6.10 13.26 -34.33
C ILE A 60 -6.26 14.77 -34.13
N VAL A 61 -6.43 15.55 -35.20
CA VAL A 61 -6.58 17.01 -35.13
C VAL A 61 -7.88 17.42 -34.40
N GLN A 62 -8.97 16.68 -34.56
CA GLN A 62 -10.23 16.92 -33.84
C GLN A 62 -10.17 16.49 -32.37
N SER A 63 -9.27 15.58 -32.01
CA SER A 63 -8.98 15.22 -30.61
C SER A 63 -8.04 16.22 -29.92
N LEU A 64 -7.36 17.10 -30.68
CA LEU A 64 -6.54 18.15 -30.12
C LEU A 64 -7.45 19.22 -29.49
N VAL A 65 -7.48 19.27 -28.17
CA VAL A 65 -8.09 20.37 -27.42
C VAL A 65 -7.17 21.59 -27.53
N PHE A 66 -7.49 22.51 -28.44
CA PHE A 66 -6.79 23.78 -28.56
C PHE A 66 -7.24 24.74 -27.44
N GLY A 67 -6.42 24.83 -26.40
CA GLY A 67 -6.50 25.91 -25.41
C GLY A 67 -7.03 25.51 -24.04
N GLN A 68 -6.17 24.87 -23.26
CA GLN A 68 -5.68 25.50 -22.04
C GLN A 68 -4.15 25.35 -22.05
N ILE A 69 -3.41 26.42 -21.79
CA ILE A 69 -2.12 26.22 -21.11
C ILE A 69 -2.55 25.70 -19.74
N VAL A 70 -2.49 24.38 -19.58
CA VAL A 70 -2.67 23.75 -18.29
C VAL A 70 -1.36 24.00 -17.55
N GLU A 71 -1.24 25.15 -16.87
CA GLU A 71 -0.12 25.39 -15.95
C GLU A 71 -0.05 24.28 -14.89
N SER A 72 -1.18 23.61 -14.59
CA SER A 72 -1.23 22.45 -13.69
C SER A 72 -0.65 21.15 -14.28
N GLY A 73 -0.25 21.13 -15.56
CA GLY A 73 0.45 20.00 -16.16
C GLY A 73 1.96 20.19 -16.20
N GLY A 74 2.48 21.38 -15.88
CA GLY A 74 3.92 21.66 -15.89
C GLY A 74 4.65 20.88 -14.79
N GLU A 75 4.11 20.92 -13.58
CA GLU A 75 4.62 20.23 -12.40
C GLU A 75 4.50 18.71 -12.54
N GLU A 76 3.32 18.21 -12.91
CA GLU A 76 3.07 16.79 -13.18
C GLU A 76 4.01 16.23 -14.27
N MET A 77 4.19 16.99 -15.37
CA MET A 77 5.12 16.60 -16.43
C MET A 77 6.59 16.67 -15.97
N ALA A 78 6.97 17.67 -15.17
CA ALA A 78 8.33 17.77 -14.63
C ALA A 78 8.64 16.56 -13.73
N ALA A 79 7.73 16.21 -12.83
CA ALA A 79 7.81 15.02 -11.99
C ALA A 79 7.92 13.74 -12.81
N LEU A 80 7.09 13.55 -13.83
CA LEU A 80 7.16 12.39 -14.72
C LEU A 80 8.49 12.29 -15.46
N GLN A 81 9.02 13.40 -15.98
CA GLN A 81 10.32 13.39 -16.67
C GLN A 81 11.46 13.08 -15.71
N ALA A 82 11.47 13.68 -14.51
CA ALA A 82 12.46 13.43 -13.48
C ALA A 82 12.43 11.96 -13.02
N ALA A 83 11.24 11.42 -12.79
CA ALA A 83 11.04 10.02 -12.44
C ALA A 83 11.55 9.07 -13.52
N ARG A 84 11.20 9.30 -14.79
CA ARG A 84 11.68 8.50 -15.92
C ARG A 84 13.18 8.55 -16.05
N GLN A 85 13.78 9.74 -15.98
CA GLN A 85 15.22 9.89 -16.12
C GLN A 85 15.97 9.15 -15.01
N THR A 86 15.47 9.25 -13.78
CA THR A 86 16.07 8.60 -12.60
C THR A 86 16.01 7.09 -12.73
N LEU A 87 14.81 6.53 -12.95
CA LEU A 87 14.65 5.08 -13.06
C LEU A 87 15.39 4.51 -14.27
N ALA A 88 15.37 5.20 -15.41
CA ALA A 88 16.08 4.76 -16.61
C ALA A 88 17.60 4.71 -16.40
N THR A 89 18.14 5.63 -15.61
CA THR A 89 19.55 5.61 -15.22
C THR A 89 19.85 4.40 -14.32
N THR A 90 18.99 4.12 -13.34
CA THR A 90 19.13 2.94 -12.46
C THR A 90 19.08 1.63 -13.23
N LEU A 91 18.20 1.53 -14.23
CA LEU A 91 17.97 0.31 -15.03
C LEU A 91 18.89 0.21 -16.26
N ASP A 92 19.70 1.22 -16.55
CA ASP A 92 20.53 1.33 -17.77
C ASP A 92 19.73 1.15 -19.07
N ILE A 93 18.63 1.90 -19.19
CA ILE A 93 17.73 1.88 -20.36
C ILE A 93 17.42 3.29 -20.87
N HIS A 94 16.77 3.37 -22.03
CA HIS A 94 16.26 4.64 -22.54
C HIS A 94 15.00 5.08 -21.75
N PRO A 95 14.86 6.36 -21.32
CA PRO A 95 13.70 6.83 -20.54
C PRO A 95 12.33 6.55 -21.15
N TYR A 96 12.18 6.66 -22.49
CA TYR A 96 10.95 6.30 -23.21
C TYR A 96 10.66 4.79 -23.31
N ALA A 97 11.55 3.90 -22.83
CA ALA A 97 11.24 2.49 -22.69
C ALA A 97 10.33 2.21 -21.47
N LEU A 98 10.23 3.17 -20.54
CA LEU A 98 9.36 3.11 -19.38
C LEU A 98 7.94 3.53 -19.77
N GLN A 99 6.96 2.68 -19.49
CA GLN A 99 5.55 3.01 -19.64
C GLN A 99 5.07 3.73 -18.36
N MET A 100 4.24 4.76 -18.52
CA MET A 100 3.63 5.45 -17.37
C MET A 100 2.32 4.74 -17.05
N GLU A 101 2.22 4.22 -15.83
CA GLU A 101 1.04 3.49 -15.34
C GLU A 101 0.12 4.41 -14.53
N SER A 102 0.71 5.20 -13.64
CA SER A 102 -0.04 6.19 -12.85
C SER A 102 0.85 7.35 -12.41
N ILE A 103 0.20 8.48 -12.15
CA ILE A 103 0.77 9.63 -11.47
C ILE A 103 -0.28 10.15 -10.49
N VAL A 104 0.08 10.20 -9.21
CA VAL A 104 -0.85 10.55 -8.12
C VAL A 104 -0.27 11.73 -7.37
N SER A 105 -1.03 12.83 -7.25
CA SER A 105 -0.62 13.96 -6.42
C SER A 105 -0.59 13.52 -4.95
N THR A 106 0.50 13.82 -4.26
CA THR A 106 0.73 13.34 -2.89
C THR A 106 1.44 14.40 -2.06
N ASP A 107 0.92 14.62 -0.85
CA ASP A 107 1.58 15.43 0.17
C ASP A 107 2.49 14.53 1.01
N TRP A 108 3.79 14.62 0.76
CA TRP A 108 4.77 13.81 1.49
C TRP A 108 4.95 14.31 2.93
N PRO A 109 5.12 13.42 3.91
CA PRO A 109 5.22 13.80 5.32
C PRO A 109 6.52 14.56 5.67
N ASP A 110 7.53 14.47 4.81
CA ASP A 110 8.87 14.99 5.03
C ASP A 110 9.61 15.30 3.72
N SER A 111 10.82 15.83 3.84
CA SER A 111 11.69 16.18 2.71
C SER A 111 12.31 14.98 1.96
N CYS A 112 12.14 13.75 2.44
CA CYS A 112 12.57 12.52 1.76
C CYS A 112 11.47 11.92 0.88
N LEU A 113 10.36 12.65 0.69
CA LEU A 113 9.28 12.25 -0.21
C LEU A 113 8.68 10.89 0.20
N GLY A 114 8.64 10.62 1.52
CA GLY A 114 8.11 9.38 2.08
C GLY A 114 8.97 8.12 1.85
N VAL A 115 10.19 8.26 1.33
CA VAL A 115 11.14 7.15 1.19
C VAL A 115 12.28 7.35 2.19
N HIS A 116 12.20 6.64 3.31
CA HIS A 116 13.21 6.70 4.36
C HIS A 116 14.32 5.67 4.12
N SER A 117 15.57 6.06 4.38
CA SER A 117 16.66 5.11 4.57
C SER A 117 17.39 5.43 5.88
N PRO A 118 18.01 4.45 6.54
CA PRO A 118 18.70 4.67 7.82
C PRO A 118 19.84 5.69 7.76
N GLU A 119 20.37 5.97 6.57
CA GLU A 119 21.50 6.87 6.36
C GLU A 119 21.08 8.33 6.08
N VAL A 120 19.79 8.59 5.86
CA VAL A 120 19.28 9.89 5.44
C VAL A 120 18.42 10.52 6.55
N MET A 121 18.77 11.75 6.92
CA MET A 121 17.97 12.56 7.85
C MET A 121 17.00 13.45 7.07
N CYS A 122 15.71 13.22 7.26
CA CYS A 122 14.62 13.94 6.60
C CYS A 122 14.12 15.09 7.48
N ALA A 123 13.91 16.28 6.91
CA ALA A 123 13.23 17.36 7.61
C ALA A 123 11.72 17.04 7.66
N ALA A 124 11.10 17.15 8.84
CA ALA A 124 9.67 16.92 9.05
C ALA A 124 8.83 18.11 8.51
N VAL A 125 8.82 18.27 7.19
CA VAL A 125 8.07 19.30 6.46
C VAL A 125 7.21 18.64 5.40
N THR A 126 5.92 18.95 5.41
CA THR A 126 5.00 18.48 4.37
C THR A 126 5.45 19.02 3.01
N THR A 127 5.75 18.10 2.09
CA THR A 127 6.31 18.44 0.78
C THR A 127 5.34 17.99 -0.32
N PRO A 128 4.66 18.93 -1.00
CA PRO A 128 3.79 18.58 -2.12
C PRO A 128 4.57 17.96 -3.27
N GLY A 129 3.96 16.97 -3.92
CA GLY A 129 4.61 16.24 -5.00
C GLY A 129 3.74 15.20 -5.68
N TYR A 130 4.39 14.22 -6.29
CA TYR A 130 3.76 13.18 -7.08
C TYR A 130 4.39 11.82 -6.83
N ALA A 131 3.57 10.80 -6.66
CA ALA A 131 3.96 9.40 -6.76
C ALA A 131 3.81 8.95 -8.22
N VAL A 132 4.91 8.63 -8.89
CA VAL A 132 4.91 8.19 -10.29
C VAL A 132 5.13 6.69 -10.34
N THR A 133 4.17 5.95 -10.87
CA THR A 133 4.32 4.51 -11.15
C THR A 133 4.68 4.32 -12.62
N LEU A 134 5.82 3.68 -12.86
CA LEU A 134 6.31 3.32 -14.18
C LEU A 134 6.38 1.80 -14.30
N SER A 135 6.19 1.25 -15.50
CA SER A 135 6.40 -0.17 -15.76
C SER A 135 7.45 -0.41 -16.83
N TRP A 136 8.14 -1.55 -16.68
CA TRP A 136 9.09 -2.08 -17.65
C TRP A 136 9.21 -3.59 -17.51
N GLN A 137 9.08 -4.31 -18.63
CA GLN A 137 9.12 -5.77 -18.68
C GLN A 137 8.16 -6.47 -17.68
N GLY A 138 6.99 -5.87 -17.43
CA GLY A 138 5.98 -6.41 -16.52
C GLY A 138 6.27 -6.19 -15.03
N GLN A 139 7.34 -5.47 -14.68
CA GLN A 139 7.62 -4.99 -13.32
C GLN A 139 7.13 -3.56 -13.16
N PHE A 140 6.64 -3.22 -11.97
CA PHE A 140 6.23 -1.88 -11.61
C PHE A 140 7.31 -1.24 -10.73
N TYR A 141 7.51 0.06 -10.89
CA TYR A 141 8.46 0.84 -10.13
C TYR A 141 7.78 2.12 -9.71
N GLN A 142 7.93 2.50 -8.44
CA GLN A 142 7.43 3.77 -7.94
C GLN A 142 8.60 4.73 -7.71
N VAL A 143 8.47 5.93 -8.24
CA VAL A 143 9.39 7.04 -8.01
C VAL A 143 8.59 8.22 -7.51
N ASN A 144 8.91 8.66 -6.30
CA ASN A 144 8.30 9.82 -5.67
C ASN A 144 9.06 11.08 -6.10
N SER A 145 8.36 12.17 -6.31
CA SER A 145 8.91 13.47 -6.73
C SER A 145 8.32 14.58 -5.88
N ASN A 146 9.06 15.68 -5.70
CA ASN A 146 8.45 16.96 -5.30
C ASN A 146 7.73 17.60 -6.50
N ALA A 147 6.94 18.65 -6.27
CA ALA A 147 6.05 19.24 -7.29
C ALA A 147 6.77 19.69 -8.57
N ASP A 148 7.97 20.27 -8.46
CA ASP A 148 8.71 20.80 -9.61
C ASP A 148 9.69 19.80 -10.26
N GLY A 149 9.75 18.56 -9.77
CA GLY A 149 10.63 17.51 -10.31
C GLY A 149 12.12 17.71 -10.01
N THR A 150 12.50 18.67 -9.15
CA THR A 150 13.91 18.91 -8.79
C THR A 150 14.46 17.89 -7.81
N GLN A 151 13.59 17.18 -7.09
CA GLN A 151 13.93 16.12 -6.16
C GLN A 151 13.07 14.89 -6.42
N VAL A 152 13.72 13.73 -6.38
CA VAL A 152 13.10 12.43 -6.63
C VAL A 152 13.67 11.38 -5.68
N ALA A 153 12.82 10.44 -5.28
CA ALA A 153 13.18 9.31 -4.44
C ALA A 153 12.59 8.03 -5.05
N GLN A 154 13.46 7.08 -5.40
CA GLN A 154 13.03 5.78 -5.90
C GLN A 154 12.62 4.88 -4.73
N VAL A 155 11.41 4.33 -4.77
CA VAL A 155 10.97 3.32 -3.81
C VAL A 155 11.82 2.05 -4.02
N PRO A 156 12.44 1.48 -2.97
CA PRO A 156 13.42 0.40 -3.11
C PRO A 156 12.81 -0.99 -3.33
N VAL A 157 11.48 -1.09 -3.42
CA VAL A 157 10.77 -2.33 -3.77
C VAL A 157 10.08 -2.17 -5.11
N THR A 158 9.93 -3.28 -5.85
CA THR A 158 9.03 -3.33 -7.00
C THR A 158 7.65 -2.86 -6.56
N GLY A 159 7.10 -1.88 -7.27
CA GLY A 159 5.77 -1.33 -7.02
C GLY A 159 4.67 -2.36 -7.28
N ALA A 160 3.43 -1.96 -6.98
CA ALA A 160 2.23 -2.70 -7.33
C ALA A 160 1.42 -1.88 -8.34
N PRO A 161 0.48 -2.48 -9.09
CA PRO A 161 -0.56 -1.72 -9.79
C PRO A 161 -1.32 -0.80 -8.82
N THR A 162 -1.99 0.22 -9.33
CA THR A 162 -2.87 1.09 -8.52
C THR A 162 -3.89 0.28 -7.72
N GLY A 163 -4.03 0.59 -6.43
CA GLY A 163 -4.83 -0.16 -5.46
C GLY A 163 -4.19 -1.48 -5.01
N GLY A 164 -2.95 -1.74 -5.40
CA GLY A 164 -2.18 -2.92 -5.02
C GLY A 164 -1.16 -2.64 -3.93
N ILE A 165 -0.65 -3.73 -3.37
CA ILE A 165 0.35 -3.75 -2.31
C ILE A 165 1.52 -4.59 -2.80
N SER A 166 2.75 -4.10 -2.62
CA SER A 166 3.97 -4.90 -2.73
C SER A 166 4.58 -5.07 -1.34
N LEU A 167 4.81 -6.31 -0.94
CA LEU A 167 5.49 -6.67 0.29
C LEU A 167 6.75 -7.45 -0.07
N THR A 168 7.90 -6.99 0.40
CA THR A 168 9.19 -7.65 0.23
C THR A 168 9.78 -8.02 1.59
N TRP A 169 10.27 -9.25 1.74
CA TRP A 169 10.86 -9.73 2.99
C TRP A 169 12.00 -10.72 2.73
N GLU A 170 12.81 -10.97 3.74
CA GLU A 170 13.81 -12.03 3.71
C GLU A 170 13.29 -13.29 4.42
N ALA A 171 13.42 -14.44 3.75
CA ALA A 171 13.21 -15.75 4.35
C ALA A 171 14.25 -16.73 3.79
N GLU A 172 14.79 -17.59 4.65
CA GLU A 172 15.80 -18.59 4.24
C GLU A 172 17.00 -17.97 3.50
N ASN A 173 17.43 -16.76 3.92
CA ASN A 173 18.51 -15.99 3.29
C ASN A 173 18.26 -15.68 1.79
N ARG A 174 16.99 -15.54 1.42
CA ARG A 174 16.51 -15.15 0.09
C ARG A 174 15.46 -14.05 0.20
N CYS A 175 15.49 -13.12 -0.75
CA CYS A 175 14.48 -12.08 -0.89
C CYS A 175 13.24 -12.66 -1.55
N HIS A 176 12.08 -12.42 -0.94
CA HIS A 176 10.76 -12.79 -1.46
C HIS A 176 9.93 -11.53 -1.72
N LEU A 177 9.10 -11.60 -2.75
CA LEU A 177 8.18 -10.54 -3.15
C LEU A 177 6.76 -11.12 -3.24
N ALA A 178 5.79 -10.42 -2.66
CA ALA A 178 4.37 -10.61 -2.90
C ALA A 178 3.74 -9.30 -3.42
N ILE A 179 2.99 -9.40 -4.51
CA ILE A 179 2.10 -8.36 -5.00
C ILE A 179 0.68 -8.81 -4.71
N VAL A 180 0.01 -8.13 -3.78
CA VAL A 180 -1.37 -8.40 -3.37
C VAL A 180 -2.26 -7.34 -4.02
N GLN A 181 -3.17 -7.78 -4.89
CA GLN A 181 -4.16 -6.90 -5.50
C GLN A 181 -5.55 -7.41 -5.12
N PRO A 182 -6.32 -6.68 -4.28
CA PRO A 182 -7.61 -7.16 -3.79
C PRO A 182 -8.58 -7.63 -4.89
N ALA A 183 -8.51 -7.00 -6.07
CA ALA A 183 -9.32 -7.38 -7.23
C ALA A 183 -8.83 -8.63 -8.00
N ASN A 184 -7.53 -8.96 -7.93
CA ASN A 184 -6.89 -9.90 -8.86
C ASN A 184 -6.17 -11.09 -8.19
N GLY A 185 -6.05 -11.11 -6.86
CA GLY A 185 -5.36 -12.18 -6.13
C GLY A 185 -3.95 -11.80 -5.69
N VAL A 186 -3.09 -12.80 -5.57
CA VAL A 186 -1.71 -12.65 -5.11
C VAL A 186 -0.75 -13.11 -6.21
N GLN A 187 0.30 -12.34 -6.49
CA GLN A 187 1.46 -12.80 -7.24
C GLN A 187 2.64 -12.89 -6.29
N THR A 188 3.35 -14.02 -6.26
CA THR A 188 4.45 -14.20 -5.31
C THR A 188 5.59 -15.06 -5.87
N GLY A 189 6.81 -14.78 -5.40
CA GLY A 189 8.04 -15.42 -5.85
C GLY A 189 9.27 -14.82 -5.17
N PHE A 190 10.45 -15.09 -5.72
CA PHE A 190 11.68 -14.39 -5.32
C PHE A 190 11.73 -13.01 -5.96
N CYS A 191 12.40 -12.06 -5.30
CA CYS A 191 12.52 -10.68 -5.79
C CYS A 191 13.19 -10.58 -7.17
N ASP A 192 14.10 -11.49 -7.47
CA ASP A 192 14.87 -11.59 -8.72
C ASP A 192 14.33 -12.66 -9.69
N GLY A 193 13.14 -13.20 -9.41
CA GLY A 193 12.57 -14.34 -10.12
C GLY A 193 11.20 -14.07 -10.74
N PRO A 194 10.68 -15.04 -11.51
CA PRO A 194 9.30 -14.97 -11.98
C PRO A 194 8.31 -15.06 -10.81
N LEU A 195 7.24 -14.28 -10.88
CA LEU A 195 6.14 -14.35 -9.93
C LEU A 195 5.08 -15.35 -10.41
N THR A 196 4.53 -16.12 -9.48
CA THR A 196 3.41 -17.04 -9.73
C THR A 196 2.13 -16.42 -9.20
N THR A 197 1.06 -16.46 -9.99
CA THR A 197 -0.26 -15.95 -9.59
C THR A 197 -1.06 -17.04 -8.87
N TYR A 198 -1.63 -16.68 -7.72
CA TYR A 198 -2.53 -17.49 -6.91
C TYR A 198 -3.86 -16.74 -6.71
N PRO A 199 -5.02 -17.39 -6.90
CA PRO A 199 -6.28 -16.82 -6.46
C PRO A 199 -6.33 -16.75 -4.94
N PHE A 200 -7.12 -15.84 -4.38
CA PHE A 200 -7.41 -15.86 -2.95
C PHE A 200 -8.17 -17.15 -2.56
N SER A 201 -7.91 -17.65 -1.36
CA SER A 201 -8.72 -18.72 -0.76
C SER A 201 -10.13 -18.21 -0.46
N SER A 202 -11.14 -19.07 -0.59
CA SER A 202 -12.51 -18.76 -0.16
C SER A 202 -12.60 -18.39 1.32
N ASP A 203 -11.67 -18.89 2.13
CA ASP A 203 -11.62 -18.65 3.58
C ASP A 203 -11.14 -17.23 3.94
N THR A 204 -10.70 -16.44 2.94
CA THR A 204 -10.11 -15.12 3.13
C THR A 204 -10.94 -13.96 2.59
N SER A 205 -12.16 -14.21 2.10
CA SER A 205 -12.99 -13.21 1.43
C SER A 205 -13.19 -11.95 2.27
N ASP A 206 -13.48 -12.11 3.56
CA ASP A 206 -13.75 -11.00 4.46
C ASP A 206 -12.50 -10.16 4.72
N THR A 207 -11.34 -10.80 4.82
CA THR A 207 -10.07 -10.08 5.01
C THR A 207 -9.62 -9.38 3.74
N VAL A 208 -9.86 -9.94 2.55
CA VAL A 208 -9.61 -9.23 1.29
C VAL A 208 -10.46 -7.96 1.22
N ALA A 209 -11.75 -8.05 1.58
CA ALA A 209 -12.63 -6.88 1.62
C ALA A 209 -12.20 -5.84 2.68
N GLN A 210 -11.76 -6.30 3.86
CA GLN A 210 -11.20 -5.43 4.89
C GLN A 210 -9.91 -4.74 4.43
N LEU A 211 -9.03 -5.46 3.74
CA LEU A 211 -7.79 -4.91 3.22
C LEU A 211 -8.06 -3.83 2.17
N ASP A 212 -8.98 -4.10 1.23
CA ASP A 212 -9.40 -3.14 0.21
C ASP A 212 -9.96 -1.86 0.84
N ALA A 213 -10.86 -2.00 1.82
CA ALA A 213 -11.41 -0.88 2.58
C ALA A 213 -10.34 -0.11 3.37
N LEU A 214 -9.33 -0.81 3.90
CA LEU A 214 -8.24 -0.22 4.67
C LEU A 214 -7.31 0.63 3.79
N ILE A 215 -7.01 0.19 2.56
CA ILE A 215 -6.08 0.88 1.66
C ILE A 215 -6.75 1.95 0.78
N ALA A 216 -8.05 1.82 0.50
CA ALA A 216 -8.79 2.74 -0.35
C ALA A 216 -8.63 4.24 -0.01
N PRO A 217 -8.65 4.68 1.28
CA PRO A 217 -8.48 6.10 1.61
C PRO A 217 -7.02 6.56 1.59
N LEU A 218 -6.04 5.66 1.50
CA LEU A 218 -4.63 5.97 1.70
C LEU A 218 -3.98 6.56 0.44
N ALA A 219 -3.12 7.55 0.66
CA ALA A 219 -2.18 8.00 -0.35
C ALA A 219 -1.12 6.91 -0.63
N PRO A 220 -0.43 6.94 -1.78
CA PRO A 220 0.74 6.10 -2.00
C PRO A 220 1.78 6.27 -0.88
N PHE A 221 2.32 5.16 -0.38
CA PHE A 221 3.37 5.23 0.62
C PHE A 221 4.32 4.03 0.54
N TYR A 222 5.53 4.26 1.04
CA TYR A 222 6.53 3.26 1.36
C TYR A 222 6.76 3.23 2.86
N GLY A 223 6.90 2.03 3.44
CA GLY A 223 7.15 1.86 4.87
C GLY A 223 7.96 0.61 5.17
N GLU A 224 8.79 0.66 6.20
CA GLU A 224 9.48 -0.49 6.75
C GLU A 224 8.69 -1.03 7.95
N THR A 225 8.42 -2.33 7.96
CA THR A 225 7.69 -3.01 9.03
C THR A 225 8.51 -4.18 9.56
N PRO A 226 8.17 -4.74 10.74
CA PRO A 226 8.79 -5.98 11.21
C PRO A 226 8.64 -7.17 10.25
N LEU A 227 7.70 -7.11 9.30
CA LEU A 227 7.49 -8.15 8.28
C LEU A 227 8.28 -7.91 6.98
N GLY A 228 9.03 -6.81 6.91
CA GLY A 228 9.75 -6.38 5.71
C GLY A 228 9.25 -5.03 5.19
N THR A 229 9.67 -4.71 3.97
CA THR A 229 9.38 -3.44 3.31
C THR A 229 8.06 -3.52 2.56
N LEU A 230 7.19 -2.54 2.80
CA LEU A 230 5.85 -2.43 2.28
C LEU A 230 5.77 -1.22 1.33
N ASN A 231 5.18 -1.40 0.16
CA ASN A 231 4.75 -0.32 -0.71
C ASN A 231 3.27 -0.48 -1.03
N VAL A 232 2.48 0.56 -0.79
CA VAL A 232 1.05 0.60 -1.15
C VAL A 232 0.87 1.64 -2.22
N ASN A 233 0.38 1.22 -3.39
CA ASN A 233 0.08 2.13 -4.50
C ASN A 233 -1.38 2.63 -4.38
N GLY A 234 -1.67 3.34 -3.29
CA GLY A 234 -2.99 3.89 -3.00
C GLY A 234 -3.38 5.02 -3.95
N SER A 235 -4.66 5.41 -3.95
CA SER A 235 -5.17 6.54 -4.75
C SER A 235 -5.91 7.59 -3.92
N GLY A 236 -5.94 7.40 -2.60
CA GLY A 236 -6.52 8.35 -1.66
C GLY A 236 -5.51 9.43 -1.25
N THR A 237 -5.78 10.06 -0.11
CA THR A 237 -4.99 11.18 0.41
C THR A 237 -4.61 11.03 1.89
N ALA A 238 -5.15 10.03 2.58
CA ALA A 238 -4.85 9.82 3.98
C ALA A 238 -3.44 9.26 4.17
N PHE A 239 -2.75 9.74 5.20
CA PHE A 239 -1.46 9.21 5.62
C PHE A 239 -1.66 7.92 6.44
N ALA A 240 -0.79 6.93 6.23
CA ALA A 240 -0.78 5.69 6.99
C ALA A 240 0.26 5.75 8.12
N GLY A 241 -0.21 5.75 9.38
CA GLY A 241 0.65 5.65 10.56
C GLY A 241 1.36 4.29 10.66
N ALA A 242 2.45 4.21 11.43
CA ALA A 242 3.28 3.00 11.52
C ALA A 242 2.49 1.73 11.92
N THR A 243 1.54 1.85 12.84
CA THR A 243 0.66 0.74 13.25
C THR A 243 -0.22 0.27 12.09
N GLN A 244 -0.79 1.19 11.32
CA GLN A 244 -1.61 0.86 10.15
C GLN A 244 -0.76 0.23 9.02
N GLN A 245 0.46 0.74 8.79
CA GLN A 245 1.40 0.14 7.83
C GLN A 245 1.71 -1.31 8.20
N ARG A 246 1.98 -1.59 9.49
CA ARG A 246 2.17 -2.95 9.96
C ARG A 246 0.92 -3.80 9.80
N GLN A 247 -0.27 -3.27 10.09
CA GLN A 247 -1.53 -3.99 9.89
C GLN A 247 -1.68 -4.46 8.44
N ILE A 248 -1.43 -3.58 7.48
CA ILE A 248 -1.46 -3.89 6.04
C ILE A 248 -0.42 -4.97 5.71
N ALA A 249 0.79 -4.90 6.26
CA ALA A 249 1.83 -5.90 6.05
C ALA A 249 1.45 -7.29 6.62
N GLU A 250 0.89 -7.35 7.83
CA GLU A 250 0.39 -8.59 8.45
C GLU A 250 -0.72 -9.22 7.59
N MET A 251 -1.67 -8.41 7.12
CA MET A 251 -2.75 -8.86 6.24
C MET A 251 -2.22 -9.37 4.89
N ALA A 252 -1.36 -8.60 4.23
CA ALA A 252 -0.79 -8.96 2.93
C ALA A 252 0.05 -10.25 3.04
N ARG A 253 0.81 -10.39 4.12
CA ARG A 253 1.59 -11.59 4.40
C ARG A 253 0.69 -12.82 4.55
N TRP A 254 -0.33 -12.72 5.40
CA TRP A 254 -1.24 -13.84 5.66
C TRP A 254 -2.05 -14.25 4.42
N LEU A 255 -2.55 -13.29 3.66
CA LEU A 255 -3.25 -13.55 2.40
C LEU A 255 -2.35 -14.30 1.41
N THR A 256 -1.06 -13.93 1.34
CA THR A 256 -0.08 -14.60 0.50
C THR A 256 0.14 -16.05 0.92
N GLU A 257 0.40 -16.29 2.21
CA GLU A 257 0.62 -17.64 2.75
C GLU A 257 -0.61 -18.53 2.56
N THR A 258 -1.80 -17.97 2.78
CA THR A 258 -3.07 -18.68 2.62
C THR A 258 -3.38 -18.98 1.16
N ALA A 259 -3.08 -18.08 0.23
CA ALA A 259 -3.26 -18.30 -1.21
C ALA A 259 -2.36 -19.45 -1.71
N ILE A 260 -1.14 -19.57 -1.19
CA ILE A 260 -0.23 -20.68 -1.50
C ILE A 260 -0.74 -21.99 -0.88
N ALA A 261 -1.16 -21.96 0.39
CA ALA A 261 -1.64 -23.13 1.11
C ALA A 261 -3.00 -23.65 0.61
N GLY A 262 -3.82 -22.77 0.02
CA GLY A 262 -5.18 -23.05 -0.46
C GLY A 262 -6.22 -23.22 0.66
N ARG A 263 -5.88 -22.89 1.91
CA ARG A 263 -6.73 -23.00 3.10
C ARG A 263 -6.15 -22.16 4.24
N SER A 264 -7.01 -21.71 5.16
CA SER A 264 -6.58 -21.13 6.44
C SER A 264 -7.03 -21.99 7.62
N SER A 265 -6.59 -21.63 8.83
CA SER A 265 -7.03 -22.19 10.09
C SER A 265 -7.38 -21.09 11.10
N ALA A 266 -8.21 -21.42 12.10
CA ALA A 266 -8.54 -20.48 13.19
C ALA A 266 -7.36 -20.15 14.11
N ALA A 267 -6.26 -20.92 14.04
CA ALA A 267 -5.03 -20.62 14.75
C ALA A 267 -4.11 -19.69 13.96
N ASP A 268 -4.36 -19.52 12.65
CA ASP A 268 -3.54 -18.63 11.83
C ASP A 268 -3.71 -17.20 12.33
N GLN A 269 -2.60 -16.49 12.45
CA GLN A 269 -2.57 -15.09 12.89
C GLN A 269 -3.13 -14.85 14.31
N LEU A 270 -3.47 -15.89 15.09
CA LEU A 270 -3.95 -15.70 16.46
C LEU A 270 -2.85 -15.09 17.32
N ILE A 271 -3.12 -13.94 17.94
CA ILE A 271 -2.23 -13.35 18.96
C ILE A 271 -2.64 -13.86 20.33
N PHE A 272 -3.92 -13.81 20.66
CA PHE A 272 -4.39 -14.41 21.91
C PHE A 272 -5.81 -14.92 21.81
N SER A 273 -6.08 -15.97 22.59
CA SER A 273 -7.44 -16.39 22.93
C SER A 273 -7.68 -16.25 24.43
N TRP A 274 -8.83 -15.73 24.78
CA TRP A 274 -9.26 -15.51 26.15
C TRP A 274 -10.61 -16.17 26.36
N HIS A 275 -10.74 -16.91 27.46
CA HIS A 275 -11.95 -17.62 27.82
C HIS A 275 -12.31 -17.30 29.27
N ARG A 276 -13.60 -17.08 29.52
CA ARG A 276 -14.17 -16.88 30.85
C ARG A 276 -15.44 -17.70 31.01
N GLU A 277 -15.43 -18.61 31.98
CA GLU A 277 -16.60 -19.41 32.34
C GLU A 277 -16.90 -19.39 33.84
N GLY A 278 -18.17 -19.62 34.18
CA GLY A 278 -18.64 -19.66 35.56
C GLY A 278 -19.04 -18.29 36.11
N GLY A 279 -18.86 -18.08 37.40
CA GLY A 279 -19.43 -16.92 38.11
C GLY A 279 -20.93 -17.10 38.40
N ILE A 280 -21.43 -16.37 39.38
CA ILE A 280 -22.87 -16.27 39.68
C ILE A 280 -23.72 -15.78 38.50
N ALA A 281 -23.11 -15.07 37.55
CA ALA A 281 -23.76 -14.63 36.31
C ALA A 281 -23.82 -15.72 35.22
N GLY A 282 -23.10 -16.84 35.38
CA GLY A 282 -23.03 -17.91 34.39
C GLY A 282 -22.35 -17.50 33.08
N PHE A 283 -21.18 -16.86 33.18
CA PHE A 283 -20.39 -16.47 32.00
C PHE A 283 -20.01 -17.71 31.18
N CYS A 284 -19.98 -17.52 29.87
CA CYS A 284 -19.34 -18.41 28.91
C CYS A 284 -18.94 -17.53 27.73
N ASP A 285 -17.81 -16.87 27.89
CA ASP A 285 -17.30 -15.86 26.98
C ASP A 285 -15.99 -16.35 26.38
N ASP A 286 -15.87 -16.20 25.07
CA ASP A 286 -14.67 -16.50 24.29
C ASP A 286 -14.31 -15.28 23.46
N LEU A 287 -13.03 -14.93 23.42
CA LEU A 287 -12.50 -13.87 22.56
C LEU A 287 -11.24 -14.37 21.87
N ALA A 288 -11.17 -14.22 20.55
CA ALA A 288 -9.97 -14.42 19.76
C ALA A 288 -9.55 -13.09 19.13
N VAL A 289 -8.27 -12.74 19.22
CA VAL A 289 -7.69 -11.53 18.64
C VAL A 289 -6.52 -11.88 17.74
N TYR A 290 -6.54 -11.34 16.52
CA TYR A 290 -5.65 -11.70 15.42
C TYR A 290 -4.67 -10.57 15.05
N ARG A 291 -3.53 -10.94 14.44
CA ARG A 291 -2.51 -10.01 13.92
C ARG A 291 -3.03 -9.03 12.88
N THR A 292 -4.12 -9.38 12.21
CA THR A 292 -4.83 -8.50 11.26
C THR A 292 -5.59 -7.36 11.93
N GLY A 293 -5.67 -7.34 13.27
CA GLY A 293 -6.48 -6.40 14.04
C GLY A 293 -7.95 -6.80 14.14
N LEU A 294 -8.32 -8.00 13.68
CA LEU A 294 -9.64 -8.56 13.90
C LEU A 294 -9.77 -9.06 15.35
N ALA A 295 -10.89 -8.74 15.99
CA ALA A 295 -11.31 -9.35 17.25
C ALA A 295 -12.66 -10.04 17.05
N GLN A 296 -12.76 -11.28 17.51
CA GLN A 296 -13.96 -12.11 17.41
C GLN A 296 -14.41 -12.56 18.80
N ALA A 297 -15.60 -12.15 19.20
CA ALA A 297 -16.25 -12.56 20.43
C ALA A 297 -17.28 -13.66 20.17
N THR A 298 -17.25 -14.73 20.94
CA THR A 298 -18.20 -15.84 20.90
C THR A 298 -18.68 -16.19 22.31
N SER A 299 -19.83 -16.85 22.40
CA SER A 299 -20.35 -17.38 23.67
C SER A 299 -21.04 -18.72 23.45
N CYS A 300 -21.26 -19.47 24.53
CA CYS A 300 -21.90 -20.79 24.48
C CYS A 300 -23.28 -20.82 23.76
N GLN A 301 -23.97 -19.68 23.66
CA GLN A 301 -25.33 -19.59 23.10
C GLN A 301 -25.47 -18.50 22.03
N GLY A 302 -24.39 -17.84 21.64
CA GLY A 302 -24.41 -16.66 20.78
C GLY A 302 -23.81 -16.88 19.40
N THR A 303 -24.20 -16.02 18.46
CA THR A 303 -23.49 -15.87 17.18
C THR A 303 -22.17 -15.14 17.43
N ALA A 304 -21.13 -15.51 16.68
CA ALA A 304 -19.87 -14.77 16.70
C ALA A 304 -20.08 -13.30 16.29
N LEU A 305 -19.57 -12.38 17.10
CA LEU A 305 -19.50 -10.96 16.79
C LEU A 305 -18.06 -10.61 16.44
N THR A 306 -17.86 -9.73 15.46
CA THR A 306 -16.52 -9.30 15.05
C THR A 306 -16.41 -7.78 15.06
N THR A 307 -15.21 -7.28 15.34
CA THR A 307 -14.84 -5.87 15.14
C THR A 307 -13.39 -5.78 14.70
N THR A 308 -13.02 -4.65 14.11
CA THR A 308 -11.62 -4.26 13.96
C THR A 308 -11.19 -3.45 15.18
N LEU A 309 -9.99 -3.70 15.68
CA LEU A 309 -9.38 -2.93 16.75
C LEU A 309 -9.09 -1.49 16.30
N SER A 310 -9.16 -0.54 17.25
CA SER A 310 -8.68 0.81 17.00
C SER A 310 -7.16 0.86 16.87
N GLU A 311 -6.61 1.93 16.29
CA GLU A 311 -5.15 2.09 16.16
C GLU A 311 -4.42 2.06 17.51
N GLU A 312 -4.99 2.66 18.56
CA GLU A 312 -4.42 2.61 19.91
C GLU A 312 -4.40 1.17 20.46
N GLN A 313 -5.49 0.43 20.28
CA GLN A 313 -5.60 -0.97 20.71
C GLN A 313 -4.63 -1.86 19.93
N LEU A 314 -4.48 -1.63 18.63
CA LEU A 314 -3.59 -2.40 17.77
C LEU A 314 -2.11 -2.09 18.06
N THR A 315 -1.80 -0.83 18.39
CA THR A 315 -0.45 -0.42 18.83
C THR A 315 -0.07 -1.19 20.10
N GLN A 316 -0.93 -1.17 21.13
CA GLN A 316 -0.67 -1.91 22.37
C GLN A 316 -0.54 -3.43 22.13
N LEU A 317 -1.35 -3.98 21.23
CA LEU A 317 -1.31 -5.39 20.88
C LEU A 317 0.01 -5.78 20.22
N TYR A 318 0.50 -4.96 19.28
CA TYR A 318 1.78 -5.17 18.61
C TYR A 318 2.98 -4.98 19.54
N ASP A 319 2.90 -4.06 20.49
CA ASP A 319 3.92 -3.91 21.53
C ASP A 319 4.06 -5.20 22.35
N TRP A 320 2.94 -5.80 22.79
CA TRP A 320 2.98 -7.09 23.49
C TRP A 320 3.49 -8.21 22.59
N LEU A 321 3.02 -8.26 21.34
CA LEU A 321 3.40 -9.28 20.37
C LEU A 321 4.92 -9.34 20.17
N ASP A 322 5.57 -8.18 20.07
CA ASP A 322 7.01 -8.10 19.81
C ASP A 322 7.86 -8.26 21.07
N THR A 323 7.33 -7.90 22.23
CA THR A 323 8.11 -7.88 23.47
C THR A 323 8.02 -9.19 24.25
N LEU A 324 6.86 -9.83 24.27
CA LEU A 324 6.57 -10.97 25.15
C LEU A 324 6.77 -12.30 24.42
N SER A 325 7.31 -13.30 25.13
CA SER A 325 7.26 -14.70 24.68
C SER A 325 5.87 -15.29 24.89
N SER A 326 5.52 -16.32 24.11
CA SER A 326 4.25 -17.05 24.28
C SER A 326 4.07 -17.61 25.69
N PHE A 327 2.83 -17.62 26.18
CA PHE A 327 2.45 -18.19 27.46
C PHE A 327 0.99 -18.66 27.47
N ASP A 328 0.67 -19.56 28.39
CA ASP A 328 -0.69 -20.01 28.69
C ASP A 328 -0.87 -19.96 30.21
N ILE A 329 -1.97 -19.37 30.64
CA ILE A 329 -2.35 -19.31 32.05
C ILE A 329 -3.82 -19.70 32.23
N THR A 330 -4.08 -20.43 33.31
CA THR A 330 -5.43 -20.70 33.80
C THR A 330 -5.54 -20.25 35.24
N GLN A 331 -6.47 -19.35 35.52
CA GLN A 331 -6.84 -18.93 36.87
C GLN A 331 -8.19 -19.56 37.22
N ARG A 332 -8.24 -20.21 38.39
CA ARG A 332 -9.47 -20.80 38.93
C ARG A 332 -9.70 -20.34 40.35
N ASP A 333 -10.95 -20.02 40.67
CA ASP A 333 -11.34 -19.81 42.05
C ASP A 333 -11.20 -21.09 42.89
N PRO A 334 -11.00 -20.96 44.22
CA PRO A 334 -10.93 -22.11 45.11
C PRO A 334 -12.17 -23.00 45.00
N ALA A 335 -11.96 -24.32 45.07
CA ALA A 335 -13.05 -25.28 45.05
C ALA A 335 -14.04 -25.01 46.21
N GLY A 336 -15.32 -24.81 45.87
CA GLY A 336 -16.37 -24.47 46.83
C GLY A 336 -16.60 -22.97 47.06
N ALA A 337 -15.88 -22.10 46.34
CA ALA A 337 -16.27 -20.69 46.23
C ALA A 337 -17.67 -20.57 45.59
N ALA A 338 -18.48 -19.62 46.05
CA ALA A 338 -19.84 -19.42 45.54
C ALA A 338 -19.87 -19.07 44.05
N ASP A 339 -18.79 -18.48 43.54
CA ASP A 339 -18.71 -17.96 42.17
C ASP A 339 -17.96 -18.91 41.20
N ALA A 340 -17.10 -19.82 41.71
CA ALA A 340 -16.38 -20.87 40.96
C ALA A 340 -15.98 -20.48 39.51
N MET A 341 -15.29 -19.35 39.36
CA MET A 341 -14.91 -18.80 38.06
C MET A 341 -13.62 -19.43 37.51
N THR A 342 -13.58 -19.64 36.20
CA THR A 342 -12.37 -20.04 35.46
C THR A 342 -12.07 -19.02 34.36
N LEU A 343 -10.81 -18.60 34.28
CA LEU A 343 -10.26 -17.70 33.27
C LEU A 343 -9.05 -18.37 32.62
N THR A 344 -9.06 -18.48 31.30
CA THR A 344 -7.94 -19.01 30.52
C THR A 344 -7.48 -17.95 29.53
N LEU A 345 -6.15 -17.78 29.41
CA LEU A 345 -5.54 -16.90 28.42
C LEU A 345 -4.37 -17.65 27.77
N LEU A 346 -4.47 -17.85 26.46
CA LEU A 346 -3.37 -18.26 25.60
C LEU A 346 -2.87 -17.03 24.86
N PHE A 347 -1.58 -16.74 24.94
CA PHE A 347 -0.92 -15.65 24.22
C PHE A 347 0.23 -16.20 23.37
N GLN A 348 0.27 -15.81 22.09
CA GLN A 348 1.27 -16.18 21.10
C GLN A 348 2.13 -14.96 20.77
N GLY A 349 3.27 -14.88 21.46
CA GLY A 349 4.23 -13.79 21.31
C GLY A 349 5.40 -14.15 20.40
N ASN A 350 5.93 -13.15 19.70
CA ASN A 350 7.18 -13.25 18.93
C ASN A 350 8.41 -12.83 19.75
N GLY A 351 8.19 -12.23 20.92
CA GLY A 351 9.23 -11.74 21.79
C GLY A 351 9.93 -12.83 22.60
N HIS A 352 10.92 -12.40 23.37
CA HIS A 352 11.76 -13.29 24.19
C HIS A 352 11.58 -13.06 25.70
N ASN A 353 10.88 -11.99 26.09
CA ASN A 353 10.71 -11.67 27.51
C ASN A 353 9.52 -12.45 28.07
N PRO A 354 9.68 -13.22 29.16
CA PRO A 354 8.54 -13.83 29.82
C PRO A 354 7.63 -12.75 30.39
N ALA A 355 6.32 -12.88 30.18
CA ALA A 355 5.34 -11.95 30.71
C ALA A 355 5.29 -11.99 32.24
N ILE A 356 5.44 -10.83 32.89
CA ILE A 356 5.26 -10.72 34.35
C ILE A 356 3.77 -10.74 34.72
N ALA A 357 3.45 -11.02 35.99
CA ALA A 357 2.07 -11.12 36.46
C ALA A 357 1.22 -9.86 36.16
N ALA A 358 1.82 -8.66 36.23
CA ALA A 358 1.14 -7.42 35.87
C ALA A 358 0.73 -7.38 34.38
N GLN A 359 1.65 -7.70 33.47
CA GLN A 359 1.38 -7.75 32.02
C GLN A 359 0.34 -8.82 31.69
N GLN A 360 0.42 -9.99 32.34
CA GLN A 360 -0.59 -11.04 32.17
C GLN A 360 -1.99 -10.55 32.59
N GLN A 361 -2.08 -9.76 33.67
CA GLN A 361 -3.34 -9.16 34.11
C GLN A 361 -3.82 -8.07 33.13
N GLU A 362 -2.93 -7.20 32.65
CA GLU A 362 -3.26 -6.17 31.66
C GLU A 362 -3.86 -6.77 30.39
N ILE A 363 -3.30 -7.88 29.87
CA ILE A 363 -3.83 -8.58 28.69
C ILE A 363 -5.23 -9.17 28.98
N ARG A 364 -5.46 -9.73 30.18
CA ARG A 364 -6.79 -10.22 30.58
C ARG A 364 -7.81 -9.09 30.69
N ASP A 365 -7.42 -7.96 31.27
CA ASP A 365 -8.30 -6.79 31.42
C ASP A 365 -8.64 -6.19 30.06
N PHE A 366 -7.65 -6.12 29.16
CA PHE A 366 -7.83 -5.72 27.78
C PHE A 366 -8.81 -6.65 27.04
N ALA A 367 -8.65 -7.97 27.17
CA ALA A 367 -9.57 -8.95 26.59
C ALA A 367 -11.01 -8.78 27.10
N GLY A 368 -11.18 -8.65 28.42
CA GLY A 368 -12.50 -8.40 29.02
C GLY A 368 -13.13 -7.09 28.54
N MET A 369 -12.33 -6.03 28.41
CA MET A 369 -12.78 -4.73 27.88
C MET A 369 -13.26 -4.86 26.44
N LEU A 370 -12.48 -5.51 25.57
CA LEU A 370 -12.86 -5.76 24.19
C LEU A 370 -14.17 -6.55 24.12
N TYR A 371 -14.24 -7.71 24.78
CA TYR A 371 -15.43 -8.57 24.76
C TYR A 371 -16.69 -7.82 25.19
N ASN A 372 -16.61 -7.07 26.29
CA ASN A 372 -17.75 -6.27 26.78
C ASN A 372 -18.13 -5.16 25.79
N GLY A 373 -17.14 -4.55 25.12
CA GLY A 373 -17.39 -3.53 24.09
C GLY A 373 -18.13 -4.09 22.86
N LEU A 374 -17.78 -5.29 22.41
CA LEU A 374 -18.44 -5.96 21.28
C LEU A 374 -19.86 -6.44 21.64
N THR A 375 -20.07 -6.92 22.86
CA THR A 375 -21.34 -7.53 23.28
C THR A 375 -22.30 -6.53 23.94
N ALA A 376 -21.88 -5.29 24.17
CA ALA A 376 -22.74 -4.25 24.71
C ALA A 376 -23.93 -3.96 23.76
N PRO A 377 -25.17 -3.91 24.26
CA PRO A 377 -26.32 -3.50 23.45
C PRO A 377 -26.12 -2.08 22.93
N SER A 378 -26.50 -1.82 21.67
CA SER A 378 -26.15 -0.65 20.84
C SER A 378 -26.57 0.74 21.37
N GLY A 379 -26.99 0.87 22.63
CA GLY A 379 -27.30 2.13 23.32
C GLY A 379 -26.30 2.54 24.41
N GLN A 380 -25.22 1.79 24.63
CA GLN A 380 -24.15 2.11 25.59
C GLN A 380 -22.76 2.09 24.93
N GLN A 381 -22.58 2.80 23.82
CA GLN A 381 -21.22 3.18 23.42
C GLN A 381 -20.69 4.18 24.45
N LEU A 382 -19.61 3.80 25.15
CA LEU A 382 -18.95 4.60 26.16
C LEU A 382 -18.63 5.98 25.59
N LYS A 383 -19.19 7.03 26.21
CA LYS A 383 -18.72 8.39 26.04
C LYS A 383 -17.24 8.43 26.43
N THR A 384 -16.38 8.49 25.43
CA THR A 384 -14.98 8.84 25.63
C THR A 384 -14.89 10.28 26.17
N GLY A 385 -14.06 10.42 27.19
CA GLY A 385 -13.51 11.63 27.82
C GLY A 385 -14.16 13.00 27.60
N ARG A 386 -14.59 13.61 28.71
CA ARG A 386 -14.42 15.06 28.90
C ARG A 386 -13.33 15.27 29.94
N PRO A 387 -12.24 16.00 29.67
CA PRO A 387 -11.27 16.35 30.70
C PRO A 387 -11.94 17.34 31.66
N VAL A 388 -11.92 17.04 32.95
CA VAL A 388 -12.22 18.03 33.98
C VAL A 388 -10.94 18.84 34.20
N SER A 389 -11.15 20.16 34.18
CA SER A 389 -10.19 21.26 34.20
C SER A 389 -9.25 21.25 35.39
#